data_AF-A0A6A4I890-F1
#
_entry.id   AF-A0A6A4I890-F1
#
_cell.length_a   1.000
_cell.length_b   1.000
_cell.length_c   1.000
_cell.angle_alpha   90.00
_cell.angle_beta   90.00
_cell.angle_gamma   90.00
#
_symmetry.space_group_name_H-M   'P 1'
#
loop_
_entity.id
_entity.type
_entity.pdbx_description
1 polymer ?
#
loop_
_entity_poly.entity_id
_entity_poly.type
_entity_poly.pdbx_seq_one_letter_code
_entity_poly.pdbx_strand_id
1 'polypeptide(L)'
;MPLTILLHFFSVIMLVKKTLADGFATPLTWNLGTNLTISITDHQSTIEAAIQEVFNNGTSNASDDFFSILAVYDLYNNQTSFKSPVTAYFTNNPFQSNQLNQGVDAMRAYRVYQNSTMLDIATQAWDFGRTLTISDANVVTGSIPSKLFNLTKTCSATLVGGTFWQTTVNDTTIYGISTALFFTLSAYLYQATSDNTYLAAAQDSGAFLIDIMHITG
;
A
#
# COMPACT_ATOMS: atom_id res chain seq x y z
N MET A 1 -33.21 -39.29 -53.62
CA MET A 1 -34.17 -39.10 -52.51
C MET A 1 -33.75 -40.09 -51.42
N PRO A 2 -33.46 -39.73 -50.15
CA PRO A 2 -33.13 -38.46 -49.45
C PRO A 2 -31.59 -38.39 -49.18
N LEU A 3 -30.94 -37.52 -48.41
CA LEU A 3 -31.09 -36.15 -47.89
C LEU A 3 -29.78 -35.92 -47.08
N THR A 4 -28.81 -35.18 -47.64
CA THR A 4 -27.55 -34.87 -46.97
C THR A 4 -27.74 -33.60 -46.12
N ILE A 5 -27.65 -33.74 -44.80
CA ILE A 5 -27.74 -32.62 -43.85
C ILE A 5 -26.37 -31.93 -43.78
N LEU A 6 -26.27 -30.74 -44.36
CA LEU A 6 -25.10 -29.86 -44.30
C LEU A 6 -25.29 -28.88 -43.11
N LEU A 7 -24.72 -29.22 -41.95
CA LEU A 7 -24.67 -28.34 -40.78
C LEU A 7 -23.71 -27.17 -41.06
N HIS A 8 -24.28 -25.99 -41.31
CA HIS A 8 -23.55 -24.73 -41.34
C HIS A 8 -23.19 -24.29 -39.92
N PHE A 9 -21.93 -24.45 -39.52
CA PHE A 9 -21.38 -23.76 -38.36
C PHE A 9 -21.08 -22.31 -38.74
N PHE A 10 -21.98 -21.39 -38.39
CA PHE A 10 -21.66 -19.96 -38.37
C PHE A 10 -20.73 -19.68 -37.17
N SER A 11 -19.43 -19.54 -37.44
CA SER A 11 -18.49 -18.96 -36.48
C SER A 11 -18.83 -17.49 -36.26
N VAL A 12 -19.47 -17.18 -35.14
CA VAL A 12 -19.56 -15.80 -34.64
C VAL A 12 -18.17 -15.43 -34.12
N ILE A 13 -17.40 -14.72 -34.95
CA ILE A 13 -16.16 -14.06 -34.51
C ILE A 13 -16.57 -12.91 -33.59
N MET A 14 -16.59 -13.18 -32.28
CA MET A 14 -16.63 -12.14 -31.24
C MET A 14 -15.30 -11.38 -31.29
N LEU A 15 -15.31 -10.25 -31.99
CA LEU A 15 -14.21 -9.29 -31.97
C LEU A 15 -14.20 -8.61 -30.59
N VAL A 16 -13.51 -9.20 -29.62
CA VAL A 16 -13.24 -8.56 -28.33
C VAL A 16 -12.32 -7.38 -28.60
N LYS A 17 -12.90 -6.19 -28.72
CA LYS A 17 -12.12 -4.95 -28.66
C LYS A 17 -11.54 -4.85 -27.25
N LYS A 18 -10.25 -5.18 -27.09
CA LYS A 18 -9.48 -4.69 -25.95
C LYS A 18 -9.49 -3.16 -26.05
N THR A 19 -10.33 -2.52 -25.26
CA THR A 19 -10.10 -1.13 -24.88
C THR A 19 -8.77 -1.12 -24.13
N LEU A 20 -7.73 -0.61 -24.78
CA LEU A 20 -6.55 -0.13 -24.07
C LEU A 20 -7.09 0.86 -23.03
N ALA A 21 -6.68 0.70 -21.77
CA ALA A 21 -6.89 1.76 -20.79
C ALA A 21 -6.31 3.03 -21.41
N ASP A 22 -7.14 4.08 -21.55
CA ASP A 22 -6.64 5.39 -21.91
C ASP A 22 -5.54 5.71 -20.92
N GLY A 23 -4.31 5.89 -21.42
CA GLY A 23 -3.20 6.32 -20.57
C GLY A 23 -3.66 7.55 -19.79
N PHE A 24 -3.27 7.64 -18.52
CA PHE A 24 -3.48 8.83 -17.70
C PHE A 24 -2.72 10.01 -18.32
N ALA A 25 -3.22 10.57 -19.42
CA ALA A 25 -2.79 11.85 -19.91
C ALA A 25 -3.26 12.85 -18.86
N THR A 26 -2.31 13.41 -18.12
CA THR A 26 -2.57 14.57 -17.26
C THR A 26 -3.33 15.59 -18.11
N PRO A 27 -4.55 16.00 -17.73
CA PRO A 27 -5.32 16.96 -18.51
C PRO A 27 -4.45 18.17 -18.85
N LEU A 28 -4.54 18.70 -20.08
CA LEU A 28 -3.78 19.90 -20.48
C LEU A 28 -4.02 21.09 -19.54
N THR A 29 -5.14 21.08 -18.82
CA THR A 29 -5.49 22.05 -17.77
C THR A 29 -4.62 21.95 -16.51
N TRP A 30 -3.95 20.83 -16.26
CA TRP A 30 -2.95 20.67 -15.20
C TRP A 30 -1.56 21.16 -15.66
N ASN A 31 -1.35 21.28 -16.98
CA ASN A 31 -0.15 21.84 -17.59
C ASN A 31 -0.29 23.36 -17.87
N LEU A 32 -1.45 23.95 -17.55
CA LEU A 32 -1.59 25.39 -17.39
C LEU A 32 -0.94 25.75 -16.06
N GLY A 33 0.37 26.03 -16.11
CA GLY A 33 1.26 26.27 -14.98
C GLY A 33 0.50 26.60 -13.71
N THR A 34 0.45 25.64 -12.78
CA THR A 34 0.14 25.87 -11.38
C THR A 34 1.23 26.80 -10.86
N ASN A 35 1.09 28.07 -11.19
CA ASN A 35 1.89 29.14 -10.66
C ASN A 35 1.42 29.22 -9.20
N LEU A 36 2.03 28.39 -8.35
CA LEU A 36 1.94 28.47 -6.91
C LEU A 36 2.59 29.81 -6.55
N THR A 37 1.82 30.89 -6.74
CA THR A 37 2.25 32.27 -6.48
C THR A 37 2.35 32.57 -4.99
N ILE A 38 1.90 31.62 -4.16
CA ILE A 38 1.98 31.64 -2.72
C ILE A 38 3.41 31.25 -2.32
N SER A 39 4.00 31.99 -1.38
CA SER A 39 5.37 31.69 -0.95
C SER A 39 5.44 30.39 -0.13
N ILE A 40 6.63 29.76 -0.07
CA ILE A 40 6.85 28.59 0.80
C ILE A 40 6.49 28.92 2.26
N THR A 41 6.81 30.14 2.71
CA THR A 41 6.48 30.61 4.06
C THR A 41 4.98 30.66 4.30
N ASP A 42 4.19 31.11 3.34
CA ASP A 42 2.74 31.15 3.46
C ASP A 42 2.13 29.73 3.49
N HIS A 43 2.68 28.81 2.69
CA HIS A 43 2.30 27.39 2.75
C HIS A 43 2.62 26.77 4.13
N GLN A 44 3.82 27.00 4.64
CA GLN A 44 4.24 26.53 5.96
C GLN A 44 3.33 27.08 7.05
N SER A 45 3.05 28.39 7.04
CA SER A 45 2.17 29.03 8.02
C SER A 45 0.75 28.47 7.99
N THR A 46 0.22 28.19 6.79
CA THR A 46 -1.11 27.57 6.62
C THR A 46 -1.14 26.17 7.22
N ILE A 47 -0.10 25.35 6.98
CA ILE A 47 -0.01 24.00 7.52
C ILE A 47 0.16 24.04 9.05
N GLU A 48 1.01 24.91 9.58
CA GLU A 48 1.21 25.09 11.02
C GLU A 48 -0.08 25.50 11.74
N ALA A 49 -0.85 26.43 11.15
CA ALA A 49 -2.15 26.83 11.68
C ALA A 49 -3.13 25.64 11.73
N ALA A 50 -3.18 24.81 10.69
CA ALA A 50 -4.03 23.62 10.66
C ALA A 50 -3.59 22.57 11.69
N ILE A 51 -2.28 22.35 11.87
CA ILE A 51 -1.74 21.47 12.91
C ILE A 51 -2.12 21.99 14.30
N GLN A 52 -1.98 23.30 14.53
CA GLN A 52 -2.30 23.92 15.82
C GLN A 52 -3.78 23.79 16.16
N GLU A 53 -4.66 23.89 15.16
CA GLU A 53 -6.10 23.67 15.36
C GLU A 53 -6.42 22.24 15.82
N VAL A 54 -5.73 21.23 15.29
CA VAL A 54 -5.87 19.84 15.78
C VAL A 54 -5.40 19.72 17.22
N PHE A 55 -4.27 20.35 17.58
CA PHE A 55 -3.80 20.36 18.98
C PHE A 55 -4.76 21.08 19.92
N ASN A 56 -5.34 22.21 19.51
CA ASN A 56 -6.30 22.98 20.29
C ASN A 56 -7.58 22.18 20.57
N ASN A 57 -8.03 21.39 19.60
CA ASN A 57 -9.20 20.52 19.73
C ASN A 57 -8.92 19.22 20.50
N GLY A 58 -7.68 19.00 20.90
CA GLY A 58 -7.22 17.79 21.59
C GLY A 58 -6.90 16.65 20.63
N THR A 59 -5.87 15.89 20.97
CA THR A 59 -5.34 14.81 20.13
C THR A 59 -5.87 13.43 20.50
N SER A 60 -6.86 13.33 21.39
CA SER A 60 -7.41 12.04 21.85
C SER A 60 -8.02 11.19 20.72
N ASN A 61 -8.47 11.84 19.64
CA ASN A 61 -9.03 11.19 18.46
C ASN A 61 -8.09 11.22 17.25
N ALA A 62 -6.84 11.68 17.41
CA ALA A 62 -5.90 11.74 16.32
C ALA A 62 -5.38 10.33 15.98
N SER A 63 -5.37 9.98 14.69
CA SER A 63 -4.87 8.71 14.18
C SER A 63 -3.35 8.72 13.99
N ASP A 64 -2.80 7.54 13.77
CA ASP A 64 -1.43 7.30 13.32
C ASP A 64 -1.09 8.08 12.06
N ASP A 65 -2.05 8.26 11.13
CA ASP A 65 -1.89 9.11 9.95
C ASP A 65 -1.54 10.56 10.34
N PHE A 66 -2.21 11.14 11.34
CA PHE A 66 -1.95 12.52 11.74
C PHE A 66 -0.51 12.68 12.26
N PHE A 67 -0.07 11.78 13.14
CA PHE A 67 1.28 11.84 13.68
C PHE A 67 2.36 11.50 12.65
N SER A 68 2.06 10.66 11.65
CA SER A 68 2.98 10.42 10.54
C SER A 68 3.10 11.64 9.63
N ILE A 69 2.00 12.37 9.39
CA ILE A 69 2.00 13.65 8.67
C ILE A 69 2.89 14.68 9.39
N LEU A 70 2.82 14.76 10.73
CA LEU A 70 3.70 15.64 11.50
C LEU A 70 5.19 15.29 11.30
N ALA A 71 5.53 14.00 11.29
CA ALA A 71 6.90 13.58 11.00
C ALA A 71 7.32 13.93 9.57
N VAL A 72 6.45 13.69 8.58
CA VAL A 72 6.72 14.05 7.18
C VAL A 72 6.86 15.57 7.02
N TYR A 73 6.09 16.36 7.75
CA TYR A 73 6.24 17.81 7.79
C TYR A 73 7.62 18.20 8.35
N ASP A 74 8.04 17.62 9.47
CA ASP A 74 9.37 17.82 10.04
C ASP A 74 10.49 17.46 9.04
N LEU A 75 10.33 16.34 8.31
CA LEU A 75 11.26 15.92 7.26
C LEU A 75 11.41 16.98 6.15
N TYR A 76 10.30 17.46 5.59
CA TYR A 76 10.34 18.40 4.46
C TYR A 76 10.80 19.80 4.86
N ASN A 77 10.69 20.14 6.13
CA ASN A 77 11.14 21.42 6.67
C ASN A 77 12.50 21.33 7.38
N ASN A 78 13.15 20.16 7.35
CA ASN A 78 14.43 19.89 8.00
C ASN A 78 14.45 20.33 9.48
N GLN A 79 13.39 19.97 10.21
CA GLN A 79 13.21 20.30 11.63
C GLN A 79 12.73 19.07 12.42
N THR A 80 12.60 19.22 13.74
CA THR A 80 12.12 18.15 14.64
C THR A 80 11.11 18.67 15.66
N SER A 81 10.34 19.69 15.28
CA SER A 81 9.42 20.42 16.16
C SER A 81 8.32 19.52 16.72
N PHE A 82 7.96 18.45 16.01
CA PHE A 82 6.93 17.49 16.42
C PHE A 82 7.48 16.16 16.92
N LYS A 83 8.81 16.01 17.10
CA LYS A 83 9.42 14.77 17.58
C LYS A 83 8.81 14.26 18.89
N SER A 84 8.61 15.16 19.86
CA SER A 84 8.07 14.79 21.18
C SER A 84 6.63 14.25 21.10
N PRO A 85 5.64 14.99 20.55
CA PRO A 85 4.27 14.48 20.44
C PRO A 85 4.17 13.21 19.58
N VAL A 86 4.92 13.11 18.48
CA VAL A 86 4.92 11.90 17.63
C VAL A 86 5.50 10.70 18.38
N THR A 87 6.62 10.88 19.08
CA THR A 87 7.21 9.80 19.90
C THR A 87 6.26 9.34 21.00
N ALA A 88 5.62 10.27 21.70
CA ALA A 88 4.66 9.96 22.74
C ALA A 88 3.46 9.18 22.19
N TYR A 89 2.96 9.54 21.00
CA TYR A 89 1.87 8.80 20.36
C TYR A 89 2.24 7.34 20.08
N PHE A 90 3.31 7.09 19.34
CA PHE A 90 3.71 5.71 18.99
C PHE A 90 4.14 4.88 20.20
N THR A 91 4.66 5.51 21.26
CA THR A 91 4.97 4.81 22.51
C THR A 91 3.71 4.32 23.23
N ASN A 92 2.63 5.09 23.18
CA ASN A 92 1.38 4.77 23.87
C ASN A 92 0.39 3.98 23.00
N ASN A 93 0.63 3.87 21.70
CA ASN A 93 -0.23 3.18 20.74
C ASN A 93 0.58 2.06 20.06
N PRO A 94 0.77 0.91 20.73
CA PRO A 94 1.49 -0.22 20.15
C PRO A 94 0.73 -0.81 18.96
N PHE A 95 1.42 -1.65 18.19
CA PHE A 95 0.86 -2.27 16.99
C PHE A 95 -0.47 -2.99 17.27
N GLN A 96 -1.47 -2.76 16.42
CA GLN A 96 -2.74 -3.48 16.42
C GLN A 96 -2.82 -4.37 15.16
N SER A 97 -3.12 -5.66 15.34
CA SER A 97 -3.08 -6.71 14.30
C SER A 97 -4.19 -6.63 13.24
N ASN A 98 -4.69 -5.43 12.96
CA ASN A 98 -5.66 -5.11 11.93
C ASN A 98 -5.34 -3.77 11.25
N GLN A 99 -4.18 -3.17 11.54
CA GLN A 99 -3.76 -1.85 11.05
C GLN A 99 -2.40 -1.93 10.35
N LEU A 100 -2.37 -2.52 9.15
CA LEU A 100 -1.13 -2.58 8.35
C LEU A 100 -0.59 -1.18 8.00
N ASN A 101 -1.47 -0.19 7.89
CA ASN A 101 -1.11 1.22 7.66
C ASN A 101 -0.26 1.79 8.80
N GLN A 102 -0.51 1.39 10.06
CA GLN A 102 0.25 1.82 11.23
C GLN A 102 1.75 1.54 11.07
N GLY A 103 2.12 0.45 10.40
CA GLY A 103 3.52 0.14 10.12
C GLY A 103 4.17 1.14 9.15
N VAL A 104 3.45 1.55 8.11
CA VAL A 104 3.92 2.55 7.14
C VAL A 104 4.07 3.91 7.81
N ASP A 105 3.11 4.28 8.66
CA ASP A 105 3.12 5.53 9.42
C ASP A 105 4.23 5.56 10.48
N ALA A 106 4.45 4.44 11.17
CA ALA A 106 5.59 4.29 12.06
C ALA A 106 6.93 4.40 11.30
N MET A 107 7.06 3.80 10.11
CA MET A 107 8.27 3.96 9.28
C MET A 107 8.50 5.40 8.83
N ARG A 108 7.45 6.15 8.49
CA ARG A 108 7.58 7.58 8.17
C ARG A 108 8.16 8.34 9.36
N ALA A 109 7.67 8.08 10.57
CA ALA A 109 8.21 8.70 11.78
C ALA A 109 9.63 8.23 12.13
N TYR A 110 9.92 6.92 11.99
CA TYR A 110 11.25 6.35 12.21
C TYR A 110 12.31 7.01 11.33
N ARG A 111 12.02 7.21 10.04
CA ARG A 111 12.96 7.83 9.10
C ARG A 111 13.44 9.21 9.55
N VAL A 112 12.59 9.96 10.24
CA VAL A 112 12.87 11.33 10.70
C VAL A 112 13.52 11.32 12.08
N TYR A 113 12.98 10.53 13.01
CA TYR A 113 13.36 10.64 14.42
C TYR A 113 14.30 9.54 14.92
N GLN A 114 14.48 8.47 14.14
CA GLN A 114 15.31 7.30 14.43
C GLN A 114 14.99 6.67 15.80
N ASN A 115 13.69 6.61 16.14
CA ASN A 115 13.21 6.05 17.40
C ASN A 115 12.88 4.56 17.22
N SER A 116 13.56 3.69 17.96
CA SER A 116 13.41 2.23 17.83
C SER A 116 11.98 1.73 18.04
N THR A 117 11.18 2.36 18.91
CA THR A 117 9.77 1.98 19.11
C THR A 117 8.98 2.02 17.80
N MET A 118 9.26 2.99 16.93
CA MET A 118 8.59 3.11 15.63
C MET A 118 9.05 2.02 14.65
N LEU A 119 10.34 1.65 14.69
CA LEU A 119 10.85 0.53 13.91
C LEU A 119 10.27 -0.81 14.39
N ASP A 120 10.11 -0.99 15.70
CA ASP A 120 9.51 -2.19 16.28
C ASP A 120 8.03 -2.33 15.89
N ILE A 121 7.27 -1.24 15.88
CA ILE A 121 5.87 -1.23 15.40
C ILE A 121 5.81 -1.59 13.91
N ALA A 122 6.69 -1.00 13.09
CA ALA A 122 6.77 -1.30 11.67
C ALA A 122 7.10 -2.76 11.39
N THR A 123 8.03 -3.33 12.15
CA THR A 123 8.42 -4.74 12.03
C THR A 123 7.27 -5.66 12.39
N GLN A 124 6.56 -5.40 13.50
CA GLN A 124 5.36 -6.17 13.88
C GLN A 124 4.23 -6.08 12.83
N ALA A 125 4.02 -4.90 12.27
CA ALA A 125 3.05 -4.70 11.19
C ALA A 125 3.43 -5.47 9.93
N TRP A 126 4.72 -5.53 9.61
CA TRP A 126 5.23 -6.31 8.49
C TRP A 126 5.07 -7.81 8.73
N ASP A 127 5.42 -8.32 9.91
CA ASP A 127 5.23 -9.73 10.26
C ASP A 127 3.76 -10.13 10.11
N PHE A 128 2.85 -9.29 10.60
CA PHE A 128 1.42 -9.48 10.41
C PHE A 128 1.04 -9.49 8.92
N GLY A 129 1.45 -8.49 8.15
CA GLY A 129 1.19 -8.41 6.70
C GLY A 129 1.74 -9.61 5.93
N ARG A 130 2.90 -10.15 6.33
CA ARG A 130 3.53 -11.32 5.72
C ARG A 130 2.66 -12.58 5.86
N THR A 131 1.93 -12.73 6.96
CA THR A 131 0.98 -13.85 7.14
C THR A 131 -0.23 -13.77 6.20
N LEU A 132 -0.52 -12.59 5.67
CA LEU A 132 -1.62 -12.31 4.75
C LEU A 132 -1.16 -12.15 3.30
N THR A 133 0.14 -12.24 3.04
CA THR A 133 0.71 -12.08 1.70
C THR A 133 1.05 -13.45 1.13
N ILE A 134 0.68 -13.68 -0.13
CA ILE A 134 0.98 -14.94 -0.82
C ILE A 134 2.49 -15.00 -1.12
N SER A 135 3.13 -16.12 -0.75
CA SER A 135 4.52 -16.43 -1.11
C SER A 135 4.59 -17.49 -2.22
N ASP A 136 5.76 -17.67 -2.82
CA ASP A 136 6.00 -18.78 -3.76
C ASP A 136 5.64 -20.14 -3.16
N ALA A 137 6.03 -20.38 -1.90
CA ALA A 137 5.72 -21.62 -1.20
C ALA A 137 4.21 -21.87 -1.11
N ASN A 138 3.41 -20.81 -0.90
CA ASN A 138 1.95 -20.92 -0.86
C ASN A 138 1.36 -21.29 -2.22
N VAL A 139 1.94 -20.78 -3.30
CA VAL A 139 1.53 -21.14 -4.66
C VAL A 139 1.87 -22.61 -4.96
N VAL A 140 3.04 -23.09 -4.52
CA VAL A 140 3.45 -24.50 -4.68
C VAL A 140 2.53 -25.45 -3.91
N THR A 141 2.16 -25.11 -2.66
CA THR A 141 1.25 -25.94 -1.85
C THR A 141 -0.23 -25.72 -2.22
N GLY A 142 -0.53 -24.69 -3.00
CA GLY A 142 -1.89 -24.27 -3.31
C GLY A 142 -2.64 -23.72 -2.09
N SER A 143 -1.95 -23.27 -1.03
CA SER A 143 -2.57 -22.84 0.22
C SER A 143 -1.72 -21.81 0.97
N ILE A 144 -2.39 -20.91 1.69
CA ILE A 144 -1.77 -19.98 2.64
C ILE A 144 -2.26 -20.35 4.05
N PRO A 145 -1.38 -20.45 5.08
CA PRO A 145 -1.77 -20.91 6.41
C PRO A 145 -2.89 -20.12 7.07
N SER A 146 -3.03 -18.83 6.74
CA SER A 146 -4.04 -17.93 7.30
C SER A 146 -5.43 -18.06 6.65
N LYS A 147 -5.59 -18.91 5.62
CA LYS A 147 -6.85 -19.04 4.85
C LYS A 147 -7.29 -20.51 4.71
N LEU A 148 -8.60 -20.73 4.62
CA LEU A 148 -9.23 -22.06 4.52
C LEU A 148 -9.77 -22.35 3.12
N PHE A 149 -9.08 -21.86 2.08
CA PHE A 149 -9.38 -22.18 0.68
C PHE A 149 -8.09 -22.43 -0.10
N ASN A 150 -8.24 -23.09 -1.24
CA ASN A 150 -7.12 -23.38 -2.13
C ASN A 150 -6.86 -22.20 -3.07
N LEU A 151 -5.59 -21.82 -3.22
CA LEU A 151 -5.14 -20.90 -4.25
C LEU A 151 -5.27 -21.61 -5.59
N THR A 152 -6.14 -21.09 -6.46
CA THR A 152 -6.33 -21.63 -7.80
C THR A 152 -5.78 -20.64 -8.83
N LYS A 153 -4.93 -21.13 -9.72
CA LYS A 153 -4.37 -20.35 -10.82
C LYS A 153 -5.27 -20.53 -12.04
N THR A 154 -6.04 -19.51 -12.39
CA THR A 154 -6.94 -19.53 -13.57
C THR A 154 -6.32 -18.88 -14.82
N CYS A 155 -5.19 -18.20 -14.66
CA CYS A 155 -4.47 -17.48 -15.72
C CYS A 155 -2.94 -17.61 -15.55
N SER A 156 -2.15 -17.22 -16.54
CA SER A 156 -0.68 -17.42 -16.54
C SER A 156 0.07 -16.59 -15.49
N ALA A 157 -0.56 -15.56 -14.93
CA ALA A 157 0.06 -14.66 -13.96
C ALA A 157 0.23 -15.29 -12.56
N THR A 158 1.19 -14.77 -11.78
CA THR A 158 1.47 -15.25 -10.42
C THR A 158 0.63 -14.49 -9.39
N LEU A 159 0.17 -15.17 -8.34
CA LEU A 159 -0.53 -14.54 -7.21
C LEU A 159 0.43 -14.12 -6.09
N VAL A 160 1.72 -14.46 -6.22
CA VAL A 160 2.78 -14.09 -5.27
C VAL A 160 2.82 -12.58 -5.08
N GLY A 161 2.99 -12.13 -3.84
CA GLY A 161 2.98 -10.72 -3.47
C GLY A 161 1.59 -10.13 -3.23
N GLY A 162 0.53 -10.79 -3.70
CA GLY A 162 -0.85 -10.38 -3.42
C GLY A 162 -1.17 -10.50 -1.93
N THR A 163 -1.71 -9.43 -1.34
CA THR A 163 -2.01 -9.32 0.09
C THR A 163 -3.50 -9.27 0.38
N PHE A 164 -4.00 -10.17 1.23
CA PHE A 164 -5.38 -10.15 1.70
C PHE A 164 -5.64 -8.96 2.63
N TRP A 165 -6.84 -8.37 2.56
CA TRP A 165 -7.24 -7.30 3.49
C TRP A 165 -7.64 -7.83 4.87
N GLN A 166 -8.40 -8.94 4.92
CA GLN A 166 -8.94 -9.46 6.16
C GLN A 166 -8.24 -10.72 6.64
N THR A 167 -8.24 -10.92 7.96
CA THR A 167 -7.87 -12.18 8.63
C THR A 167 -8.97 -13.24 8.55
N THR A 168 -10.17 -12.88 8.09
CA THR A 168 -11.27 -13.82 7.86
C THR A 168 -10.80 -14.95 6.95
N VAL A 169 -10.84 -16.18 7.48
CA VAL A 169 -10.22 -17.36 6.84
C VAL A 169 -10.83 -17.73 5.49
N ASN A 170 -12.11 -17.38 5.27
CA ASN A 170 -12.85 -17.67 4.05
C ASN A 170 -12.92 -16.47 3.09
N ASP A 171 -12.35 -15.32 3.46
CA ASP A 171 -12.28 -14.17 2.56
C ASP A 171 -11.17 -14.39 1.53
N THR A 172 -11.59 -14.48 0.28
CA THR A 172 -10.76 -14.73 -0.91
C THR A 172 -10.24 -13.45 -1.56
N THR A 173 -10.54 -12.29 -1.00
CA THR A 173 -10.32 -10.99 -1.66
C THR A 173 -8.92 -10.45 -1.37
N ILE A 174 -8.11 -10.33 -2.43
CA ILE A 174 -6.85 -9.58 -2.43
C ILE A 174 -7.16 -8.13 -2.79
N TYR A 175 -6.68 -7.19 -1.98
CA TYR A 175 -6.91 -5.75 -2.21
C TYR A 175 -5.62 -5.06 -2.62
N GLY A 176 -5.75 -4.10 -3.54
CA GLY A 176 -4.62 -3.31 -3.99
C GLY A 176 -4.05 -2.41 -2.91
N ILE A 177 -4.90 -1.87 -2.04
CA ILE A 177 -4.47 -1.05 -0.92
C ILE A 177 -3.62 -1.88 0.05
N SER A 178 -4.07 -3.08 0.48
CA SER A 178 -3.27 -3.96 1.35
C SER A 178 -1.91 -4.30 0.72
N THR A 179 -1.93 -4.62 -0.58
CA THR A 179 -0.73 -4.99 -1.31
C THR A 179 0.24 -3.82 -1.44
N ALA A 180 -0.26 -2.61 -1.72
CA ALA A 180 0.54 -1.40 -1.77
C ALA A 180 1.11 -0.98 -0.41
N LEU A 181 0.34 -1.17 0.68
CA LEU A 181 0.82 -0.95 2.04
C LEU A 181 1.94 -1.93 2.38
N PHE A 182 1.75 -3.22 2.12
CA PHE A 182 2.77 -4.24 2.40
C PHE A 182 4.03 -4.03 1.55
N PHE A 183 3.87 -3.70 0.26
CA PHE A 183 4.96 -3.28 -0.63
C PHE A 183 5.75 -2.11 -0.03
N THR A 184 5.05 -1.02 0.33
CA THR A 184 5.68 0.21 0.84
C THR A 184 6.41 -0.05 2.15
N LEU A 185 5.78 -0.78 3.07
CA LEU A 185 6.37 -1.14 4.35
C LEU A 185 7.63 -1.99 4.17
N SER A 186 7.58 -2.99 3.29
CA SER A 186 8.73 -3.82 2.94
C SER A 186 9.88 -2.98 2.39
N ALA A 187 9.61 -2.07 1.45
CA ALA A 187 10.63 -1.19 0.90
C ALA A 187 11.27 -0.27 1.96
N TYR A 188 10.47 0.30 2.87
CA TYR A 188 10.97 1.13 3.96
C TYR A 188 11.82 0.33 4.96
N LEU A 189 11.38 -0.87 5.33
CA LEU A 189 12.14 -1.73 6.25
C LEU A 189 13.46 -2.18 5.61
N TYR A 190 13.48 -2.53 4.32
CA TYR A 190 14.72 -2.79 3.61
C TYR A 190 15.65 -1.58 3.65
N GLN A 191 15.15 -0.38 3.36
CA GLN A 191 15.96 0.83 3.42
C GLN A 191 16.56 1.08 4.82
N ALA A 192 15.82 0.78 5.88
CA ALA A 192 16.25 0.99 7.25
C ALA A 192 17.22 -0.09 7.77
N THR A 193 17.09 -1.33 7.31
CA THR A 193 17.77 -2.50 7.91
C THR A 193 18.76 -3.19 6.97
N SER A 194 18.66 -2.94 5.67
CA SER A 194 19.35 -3.69 4.61
C SER A 194 19.06 -5.20 4.61
N ASP A 195 17.95 -5.65 5.21
CA ASP A 195 17.56 -7.07 5.20
C ASP A 195 16.87 -7.44 3.88
N ASN A 196 17.48 -8.37 3.15
CA ASN A 196 17.00 -8.84 1.85
C ASN A 196 15.63 -9.53 1.90
N THR A 197 15.19 -9.99 3.08
CA THR A 197 13.84 -10.52 3.28
C THR A 197 12.79 -9.48 2.92
N TYR A 198 12.99 -8.24 3.37
CA TYR A 198 12.11 -7.12 3.05
C TYR A 198 12.21 -6.71 1.58
N LEU A 199 13.42 -6.74 0.99
CA LEU A 199 13.60 -6.46 -0.43
C LEU A 199 12.84 -7.46 -1.31
N ALA A 200 12.98 -8.75 -1.04
CA ALA A 200 12.28 -9.80 -1.78
C ALA A 200 10.75 -9.62 -1.69
N ALA A 201 10.23 -9.37 -0.48
CA ALA A 201 8.81 -9.11 -0.29
C ALA A 201 8.31 -7.86 -1.05
N ALA A 202 9.11 -6.79 -1.09
CA ALA A 202 8.80 -5.60 -1.87
C ALA A 202 8.80 -5.90 -3.39
N GLN A 203 9.74 -6.70 -3.88
CA GLN A 203 9.79 -7.10 -5.30
C GLN A 203 8.56 -7.93 -5.69
N ASP A 204 8.19 -8.90 -4.86
CA ASP A 204 7.01 -9.75 -5.07
C ASP A 204 5.71 -8.93 -5.13
N SER A 205 5.46 -8.10 -4.12
CA SER A 205 4.25 -7.26 -4.08
C SER A 205 4.25 -6.19 -5.16
N GLY A 206 5.41 -5.64 -5.52
CA GLY A 206 5.56 -4.71 -6.64
C GLY A 206 5.20 -5.36 -7.98
N ALA A 207 5.71 -6.57 -8.23
CA ALA A 207 5.38 -7.33 -9.43
C ALA A 207 3.88 -7.63 -9.51
N PHE A 208 3.25 -8.02 -8.39
CA PHE A 208 1.81 -8.24 -8.33
C PHE A 208 1.00 -6.99 -8.71
N LEU A 209 1.36 -5.82 -8.18
CA LEU A 209 0.66 -4.55 -8.48
C LEU A 209 0.73 -4.20 -9.98
N ILE A 210 1.86 -4.48 -10.63
CA ILE A 210 2.04 -4.22 -12.07
C ILE A 210 1.30 -5.27 -12.91
N ASP A 211 1.53 -6.55 -12.63
CA ASP A 211 1.10 -7.65 -13.50
C ASP A 211 -0.39 -8.00 -13.37
N ILE A 212 -0.92 -7.90 -12.15
CA ILE A 212 -2.30 -8.29 -11.84
C ILE A 212 -3.22 -7.07 -11.75
N MET A 213 -2.76 -6.00 -11.10
CA MET A 213 -3.60 -4.82 -10.86
C MET A 213 -3.45 -3.74 -11.94
N HIS A 214 -2.51 -3.92 -12.87
CA HIS A 214 -2.25 -3.00 -13.97
C HIS A 214 -2.01 -1.57 -13.51
N ILE A 215 -1.36 -1.40 -12.35
CA ILE A 215 -0.89 -0.10 -11.88
C ILE A 215 0.38 0.22 -12.64
N THR A 216 0.23 0.87 -13.79
CA THR A 216 1.35 1.45 -14.55
C THR A 216 1.50 2.91 -14.14
N GLY A 217 2.70 3.29 -13.72
CA GLY A 217 3.07 4.68 -13.43
C GLY A 217 3.29 5.53 -14.68
#